data_AF-A0A968FUH2-F1
#
_entry.id   AF-A0A968FUH2-F1
#
_cell.length_a   1.000
_cell.length_b   1.000
_cell.length_c   1.000
_cell.angle_alpha   90.00
_cell.angle_beta   90.00
_cell.angle_gamma   90.00
#
_symmetry.space_group_name_H-M   'P 1'
#
loop_
_entity.id
_entity.type
_entity.pdbx_description
1 polymer ?
#
loop_
_entity_poly.entity_id
_entity_poly.type
_entity_poly.pdbx_seq_one_letter_code
_entity_poly.pdbx_strand_id
1 'polypeptide(L)'
;MRWTAGLVALLFLFFGASIGFIGTAHQTAWMITSDKPLLKSSWGYKARAYQSDAKSSLRNIYLACKAYWADHGSDRSCNLNIAQTTTYSYIQSRDVVITAGGSEKEFHGIAGHLRDNGWFMINPKGEIEEIKESDSGS
;
A
#
# COMPACT_ATOMS: atom_id res chain seq x y z
N MET A 1 32.94 19.43 -30.98
CA MET A 1 31.82 18.58 -30.52
C MET A 1 32.02 17.08 -30.82
N ARG A 2 33.27 16.54 -30.82
CA ARG A 2 33.55 15.12 -31.15
C ARG A 2 33.77 14.23 -29.92
N TRP A 3 33.89 14.83 -28.73
CA TRP A 3 34.24 14.09 -27.50
C TRP A 3 33.01 13.59 -26.72
N THR A 4 31.86 14.25 -26.87
CA THR A 4 30.60 13.85 -26.21
C THR A 4 30.05 12.54 -26.77
N ALA A 5 30.21 12.29 -28.08
CA ALA A 5 29.79 11.05 -28.72
C ALA A 5 30.53 9.81 -28.16
N GLY A 6 31.82 9.96 -27.82
CA GLY A 6 32.61 8.88 -27.21
C GLY A 6 32.14 8.54 -25.79
N LEU A 7 31.82 9.57 -24.99
CA LEU A 7 31.30 9.38 -23.63
C LEU A 7 29.91 8.75 -23.61
N VAL A 8 29.03 9.15 -24.53
CA VAL A 8 27.68 8.58 -24.65
C VAL A 8 27.76 7.12 -25.09
N ALA A 9 28.62 6.78 -26.05
CA ALA A 9 28.81 5.39 -26.49
C ALA A 9 29.36 4.49 -25.36
N LEU A 10 30.28 5.01 -24.53
CA LEU A 10 30.80 4.28 -23.36
C LEU A 10 29.71 4.04 -22.31
N LEU A 11 28.87 5.03 -22.00
CA LEU A 11 27.77 4.86 -21.04
C LEU A 11 26.74 3.81 -21.50
N PHE A 12 26.41 3.78 -22.80
CA PHE A 12 25.53 2.74 -23.34
C PHE A 12 26.13 1.34 -23.30
N LEU A 13 27.44 1.19 -23.50
CA LEU A 13 28.11 -0.10 -23.39
C LEU A 13 28.15 -0.61 -21.94
N PHE A 14 28.36 0.27 -20.96
CA PHE A 14 28.30 -0.10 -19.55
C PHE A 14 26.86 -0.38 -19.06
N PHE A 15 25.84 0.29 -19.61
CA PHE A 15 24.44 0.01 -19.27
C PHE A 15 23.91 -1.25 -19.97
N GLY A 16 24.31 -1.51 -21.23
CA GLY A 16 23.86 -2.65 -22.02
C GLY A 16 24.34 -4.02 -21.51
N ALA A 17 25.49 -4.07 -20.82
CA ALA A 17 26.00 -5.30 -20.21
C ALA A 17 25.46 -5.55 -18.78
N SER A 18 24.70 -4.61 -18.20
CA SER A 18 24.30 -4.67 -16.78
C SER A 18 22.85 -5.12 -16.52
N ILE A 19 22.00 -5.27 -17.54
CA ILE A 19 20.57 -5.62 -17.34
C ILE A 19 20.33 -7.15 -17.28
N GLY A 20 21.37 -7.95 -17.02
CA GLY A 20 21.28 -9.42 -17.08
C GLY A 20 21.23 -10.19 -15.75
N PHE A 21 21.58 -9.62 -14.59
CA PHE A 21 21.96 -10.48 -13.44
C PHE A 21 21.56 -10.04 -12.01
N ILE A 22 20.56 -9.17 -11.83
CA ILE A 22 20.00 -8.91 -10.47
C ILE A 22 18.51 -9.33 -10.39
N GLY A 23 18.17 -10.45 -11.03
CA GLY A 23 16.75 -10.79 -11.28
C GLY A 23 16.19 -12.05 -10.60
N THR A 24 16.98 -13.01 -10.14
CA THR A 24 16.42 -14.37 -9.90
C THR A 24 16.77 -15.06 -8.58
N ALA A 25 17.45 -14.40 -7.64
CA ALA A 25 17.78 -15.03 -6.35
C ALA A 25 16.81 -14.72 -5.20
N HIS A 26 15.95 -13.70 -5.30
CA HIS A 26 15.07 -13.31 -4.18
C HIS A 26 13.57 -13.63 -4.37
N GLN A 27 13.15 -14.19 -5.51
CA GLN A 27 11.73 -14.51 -5.76
C GLN A 27 11.45 -15.97 -6.20
N THR A 28 12.47 -16.81 -6.39
CA THR A 28 12.28 -18.24 -6.74
C THR A 28 12.45 -19.19 -5.56
N ALA A 29 13.01 -18.72 -4.44
CA ALA A 29 13.16 -19.53 -3.21
C ALA A 29 11.81 -19.83 -2.51
N TRP A 30 10.76 -19.08 -2.78
CA TRP A 30 9.44 -19.28 -2.16
C TRP A 30 8.55 -20.32 -2.86
N MET A 31 8.94 -20.84 -4.03
CA MET A 31 8.15 -21.85 -4.75
C MET A 31 8.50 -23.30 -4.41
N ILE A 32 9.67 -23.56 -3.80
CA ILE A 32 10.18 -24.93 -3.60
C ILE A 32 9.87 -25.48 -2.19
N THR A 33 9.39 -24.66 -1.23
CA THR A 33 9.10 -25.10 0.15
C THR A 33 7.61 -25.32 0.45
N SER A 34 6.75 -25.40 -0.58
CA SER A 34 5.30 -25.56 -0.39
C SER A 34 4.92 -27.03 -0.13
N ASP A 35 5.30 -27.57 1.03
CA ASP A 35 4.89 -28.91 1.50
C ASP A 35 3.45 -28.93 2.07
N LYS A 36 2.48 -28.29 1.38
CA LYS A 36 1.07 -28.36 1.79
C LYS A 36 0.17 -28.73 0.60
N PRO A 37 -0.67 -29.78 0.74
CA PRO A 37 -1.51 -30.27 -0.35
C PRO A 37 -2.46 -29.16 -0.83
N LEU A 38 -2.57 -29.04 -2.15
CA LEU A 38 -3.28 -27.99 -2.91
C LEU A 38 -4.79 -27.82 -2.61
N LEU A 39 -5.32 -28.49 -1.59
CA LEU A 39 -6.73 -28.49 -1.23
C LEU A 39 -7.01 -28.08 0.24
N LYS A 40 -6.01 -27.85 1.10
CA LYS A 40 -6.25 -27.63 2.55
C LYS A 40 -6.12 -26.18 3.08
N SER A 41 -5.86 -25.15 2.28
CA SER A 41 -5.77 -23.78 2.87
C SER A 41 -6.06 -22.59 1.96
N SER A 42 -6.90 -22.73 0.92
CA SER A 42 -7.32 -21.56 0.13
C SER A 42 -7.98 -20.47 0.98
N TRP A 43 -8.70 -20.86 2.03
CA TRP A 43 -9.44 -19.94 2.90
C TRP A 43 -8.53 -19.01 3.72
N GLY A 44 -7.50 -19.55 4.39
CA GLY A 44 -6.57 -18.75 5.18
C GLY A 44 -5.66 -17.84 4.34
N TYR A 45 -5.30 -18.28 3.13
CA TYR A 45 -4.57 -17.42 2.18
C TYR A 45 -5.43 -16.26 1.69
N LYS A 46 -6.68 -16.52 1.30
CA LYS A 46 -7.61 -15.48 0.84
C LYS A 46 -7.91 -14.46 1.93
N ALA A 47 -8.13 -14.89 3.17
CA ALA A 47 -8.33 -13.99 4.31
C ALA A 47 -7.17 -13.01 4.49
N ARG A 48 -5.91 -13.48 4.41
CA ARG A 48 -4.73 -12.61 4.49
C ARG A 48 -4.66 -11.60 3.33
N ALA A 49 -5.06 -12.02 2.13
CA ALA A 49 -5.12 -11.13 0.98
C ALA A 49 -6.16 -10.02 1.17
N TYR A 50 -7.35 -10.35 1.68
CA TYR A 50 -8.42 -9.39 1.99
C TYR A 50 -7.98 -8.37 3.05
N GLN A 51 -7.35 -8.86 4.13
CA GLN A 51 -6.80 -7.98 5.16
C GLN A 51 -5.68 -7.07 4.61
N SER A 52 -4.84 -7.60 3.71
CA SER A 52 -3.81 -6.79 3.05
C SER A 52 -4.41 -5.69 2.18
N ASP A 53 -5.52 -5.95 1.49
CA ASP A 53 -6.19 -4.95 0.64
C ASP A 53 -6.77 -3.80 1.49
N ALA A 54 -7.43 -4.12 2.60
CA ALA A 54 -7.93 -3.11 3.53
C ALA A 54 -6.80 -2.25 4.12
N LYS A 55 -5.70 -2.86 4.57
CA LYS A 55 -4.52 -2.16 5.10
C LYS A 55 -3.85 -1.30 4.03
N SER A 56 -3.72 -1.81 2.80
CA SER A 56 -3.14 -1.04 1.70
C SER A 56 -4.01 0.16 1.35
N SER A 57 -5.33 0.00 1.37
CA SER A 57 -6.27 1.11 1.13
C SER A 57 -6.11 2.22 2.18
N LEU A 58 -6.03 1.86 3.47
CA LEU A 58 -5.73 2.82 4.55
C LEU A 58 -4.39 3.54 4.37
N ARG A 59 -3.36 2.79 3.97
CA ARG A 59 -2.03 3.40 3.75
C ARG A 59 -2.05 4.36 2.57
N ASN A 60 -2.72 3.99 1.48
CA ASN A 60 -2.77 4.80 0.26
C ASN A 60 -3.55 6.10 0.48
N ILE A 61 -4.68 6.06 1.21
CA ILE A 61 -5.41 7.29 1.54
C ILE A 61 -4.61 8.21 2.47
N TYR A 62 -3.86 7.65 3.42
CA TYR A 62 -2.98 8.43 4.28
C TYR A 62 -1.90 9.15 3.47
N LEU A 63 -1.28 8.47 2.50
CA LEU A 63 -0.27 9.09 1.62
C LEU A 63 -0.87 10.19 0.74
N ALA A 64 -2.08 9.98 0.22
CA ALA A 64 -2.80 11.01 -0.52
C ALA A 64 -3.10 12.24 0.36
N CYS A 65 -3.55 12.04 1.60
CA CYS A 65 -3.77 13.12 2.56
C CYS A 65 -2.47 13.81 2.98
N LYS A 66 -1.35 13.07 3.10
CA LYS A 66 -0.02 13.65 3.34
C LYS A 66 0.41 14.60 2.22
N ALA A 67 0.12 14.26 0.97
CA ALA A 67 0.35 15.17 -0.15
C ALA A 67 -0.54 16.43 -0.06
N TYR A 68 -1.83 16.26 0.26
CA TYR A 68 -2.74 17.39 0.46
C TYR A 68 -2.28 18.35 1.57
N TRP A 69 -1.86 17.85 2.73
CA TRP A 69 -1.37 18.71 3.81
C TRP A 69 -0.04 19.39 3.47
N ALA A 70 0.80 18.78 2.64
CA ALA A 70 2.01 19.43 2.16
C ALA A 70 1.69 20.66 1.29
N ASP A 71 0.60 20.61 0.52
CA ASP A 71 0.19 21.71 -0.37
C ASP A 71 -0.66 22.78 0.33
N HIS A 72 -1.51 22.38 1.28
CA HIS A 72 -2.53 23.26 1.87
C HIS A 72 -2.32 23.59 3.37
N GLY A 73 -1.37 22.90 4.02
CA GLY A 73 -1.07 23.02 5.45
C GLY A 73 -1.72 21.92 6.31
N SER A 74 -1.06 21.60 7.42
CA SER A 74 -1.40 20.49 8.34
C SER A 74 -2.77 20.62 9.01
N ASP A 75 -3.27 21.84 9.15
CA ASP A 75 -4.51 22.12 9.88
C ASP A 75 -5.76 21.98 8.98
N ARG A 76 -5.57 21.69 7.69
CA ARG A 76 -6.67 21.49 6.75
C ARG A 76 -7.19 20.06 6.82
N SER A 77 -8.51 19.90 6.85
CA SER A 77 -9.11 18.58 6.83
C SER A 77 -8.97 17.94 5.45
N CYS A 78 -8.40 16.74 5.42
CA CYS A 78 -8.46 15.83 4.27
C CYS A 78 -9.64 14.87 4.46
N ASN A 79 -10.25 14.42 3.37
CA ASN A 79 -11.27 13.38 3.36
C ASN A 79 -11.16 12.55 2.08
N LEU A 80 -11.98 11.49 1.97
CA LEU A 80 -12.03 10.62 0.79
C LEU A 80 -12.16 11.37 -0.53
N ASN A 81 -13.07 12.34 -0.62
CA ASN A 81 -13.31 13.08 -1.87
C ASN A 81 -12.09 13.90 -2.29
N ILE A 82 -11.40 14.53 -1.33
CA ILE A 82 -10.15 15.25 -1.58
C ILE A 82 -9.06 14.28 -2.04
N ALA A 83 -8.87 13.17 -1.32
CA ALA A 83 -7.85 12.17 -1.65
C ALA A 83 -8.05 11.56 -3.05
N GLN A 84 -9.30 11.36 -3.48
CA GLN A 84 -9.66 10.81 -4.78
C GLN A 84 -9.50 11.78 -5.96
N THR A 85 -9.21 13.06 -5.69
CA THR A 85 -8.93 14.01 -6.77
C THR A 85 -7.71 13.56 -7.58
N THR A 86 -7.68 13.93 -8.86
CA THR A 86 -6.56 13.60 -9.76
C THR A 86 -5.19 14.08 -9.24
N THR A 87 -5.16 15.15 -8.44
CA THR A 87 -3.94 15.66 -7.81
C THR A 87 -3.31 14.66 -6.83
N TYR A 88 -4.13 13.98 -6.01
CA TYR A 88 -3.65 13.11 -4.94
C TYR A 88 -3.81 11.62 -5.25
N SER A 89 -4.53 11.28 -6.32
CA SER A 89 -4.53 9.98 -6.99
C SER A 89 -4.83 8.76 -6.08
N TYR A 90 -5.61 8.94 -5.02
CA TYR A 90 -6.12 7.81 -4.26
C TYR A 90 -7.20 7.09 -5.07
N ILE A 91 -6.96 5.80 -5.36
CA ILE A 91 -7.92 4.92 -6.03
C ILE A 91 -8.45 3.95 -4.97
N GLN A 92 -9.74 4.02 -4.70
CA GLN A 92 -10.40 3.12 -3.75
C GLN A 92 -10.51 1.71 -4.34
N SER A 93 -10.10 0.69 -3.57
CA SER A 93 -10.37 -0.70 -3.92
C SER A 93 -11.88 -0.96 -3.89
N ARG A 94 -12.40 -1.60 -4.94
CA ARG A 94 -13.84 -1.87 -5.10
C ARG A 94 -14.42 -2.68 -3.95
N ASP A 95 -13.63 -3.60 -3.41
CA ASP A 95 -14.08 -4.57 -2.42
C ASP A 95 -13.67 -4.16 -0.98
N VAL A 96 -13.19 -2.92 -0.79
CA VAL A 96 -12.86 -2.31 0.50
C VAL A 96 -13.83 -1.18 0.84
N VAL A 97 -14.47 -1.32 2.00
CA VAL A 97 -15.21 -0.24 2.65
C VAL A 97 -14.23 0.56 3.49
N ILE A 98 -14.18 1.87 3.28
CA ILE A 98 -13.27 2.76 3.99
C ILE A 98 -13.96 4.08 4.33
N THR A 99 -13.64 4.62 5.50
CA THR A 99 -13.89 6.01 5.88
C THR A 99 -12.59 6.59 6.41
N ALA A 100 -12.25 7.81 6.02
CA ALA A 100 -11.08 8.49 6.56
C ALA A 100 -11.20 10.00 6.43
N GLY A 101 -10.59 10.72 7.38
CA GLY A 101 -10.42 12.15 7.30
C GLY A 101 -9.85 12.77 8.55
N GLY A 102 -9.73 14.10 8.52
CA GLY A 102 -9.18 14.90 9.62
C GLY A 102 -8.02 15.79 9.17
N SER A 103 -7.53 16.62 10.10
CA SER A 103 -6.26 17.35 9.97
C SER A 103 -5.08 16.38 10.10
N GLU A 104 -3.85 16.80 9.78
CA GLU A 104 -2.69 15.92 9.89
C GLU A 104 -2.49 15.35 11.30
N LYS A 105 -2.82 16.13 12.33
CA LYS A 105 -2.66 15.75 13.74
C LYS A 105 -3.82 14.92 14.28
N GLU A 106 -4.97 15.00 13.65
CA GLU A 106 -6.22 14.36 14.09
C GLU A 106 -6.72 13.33 13.07
N PHE A 107 -5.90 12.99 12.08
CA PHE A 107 -6.28 12.08 11.02
C PHE A 107 -6.64 10.71 11.58
N HIS A 108 -7.78 10.21 11.12
CA HIS A 108 -8.23 8.87 11.45
C HIS A 108 -8.91 8.25 10.23
N GLY A 109 -8.79 6.93 10.12
CA GLY A 109 -9.53 6.17 9.13
C GLY A 109 -9.76 4.74 9.57
N ILE A 110 -10.84 4.16 9.07
CA ILE A 110 -11.26 2.78 9.33
C ILE A 110 -11.53 2.12 7.99
N ALA A 111 -11.03 0.91 7.79
CA ALA A 111 -11.32 0.12 6.60
C ALA A 111 -11.53 -1.36 6.90
N GLY A 112 -12.36 -2.00 6.08
CA GLY A 112 -12.62 -3.44 6.10
C GLY A 112 -12.89 -3.95 4.69
N HIS A 113 -12.57 -5.21 4.43
CA HIS A 113 -12.79 -5.84 3.14
C HIS A 113 -14.13 -6.59 3.12
N LEU A 114 -14.94 -6.46 2.07
CA LEU A 114 -16.31 -7.02 1.98
C LEU A 114 -16.41 -8.55 2.10
N ARG A 115 -15.28 -9.24 2.02
CA ARG A 115 -15.17 -10.72 2.08
C ARG A 115 -14.49 -11.23 3.35
N ASP A 116 -14.15 -10.34 4.27
CA ASP A 116 -13.53 -10.65 5.55
C ASP A 116 -14.22 -9.86 6.68
N ASN A 117 -14.04 -10.29 7.93
CA ASN A 117 -14.59 -9.58 9.09
C ASN A 117 -13.55 -8.70 9.80
N GLY A 118 -12.31 -8.66 9.31
CA GLY A 118 -11.25 -7.82 9.87
C GLY A 118 -11.48 -6.34 9.57
N TRP A 119 -11.56 -5.54 10.64
CA TRP A 119 -11.56 -4.08 10.55
C TRP A 119 -10.24 -3.54 11.05
N PHE A 120 -9.72 -2.54 10.36
CA PHE A 120 -8.46 -1.90 10.67
C PHE A 120 -8.66 -0.41 10.82
N MET A 121 -7.91 0.20 11.72
CA MET A 121 -7.83 1.64 11.84
C MET A 121 -6.43 2.14 11.56
N ILE A 122 -6.34 3.36 11.05
CA ILE A 122 -5.08 4.10 10.91
C ILE A 122 -5.13 5.34 11.80
N ASN A 123 -4.01 5.63 12.45
CA ASN A 123 -3.86 6.79 13.33
C ASN A 123 -3.12 7.96 12.62
N PRO A 124 -2.99 9.14 13.25
CA PRO A 124 -2.31 10.29 12.64
C PRO A 124 -0.84 10.04 12.25
N LYS A 125 -0.18 9.10 12.94
CA LYS A 125 1.21 8.69 12.64
C LYS A 125 1.31 7.73 11.45
N GLY A 126 0.17 7.31 10.90
CA GLY A 126 0.10 6.36 9.79
C GLY A 126 0.33 4.91 10.24
N GLU A 127 0.22 4.62 11.54
CA GLU A 127 0.29 3.27 12.09
C GLU A 127 -1.09 2.61 11.95
N ILE A 128 -1.09 1.34 11.52
CA ILE A 128 -2.33 0.59 11.26
C ILE A 128 -2.48 -0.51 12.30
N GLU A 129 -3.63 -0.52 12.96
CA GLU A 129 -3.99 -1.47 14.01
C GLU A 129 -5.28 -2.20 13.65
N GLU A 130 -5.40 -3.46 14.08
CA GLU A 130 -6.64 -4.22 13.96
C GLU A 130 -7.59 -3.83 15.09
N ILE A 131 -8.83 -3.52 14.73
CA ILE A 131 -9.88 -3.27 15.69
C ILE A 131 -10.33 -4.63 16.22
N LYS A 132 -9.83 -4.97 17.40
CA LYS A 132 -10.37 -6.10 18.15
C LYS A 132 -11.65 -5.61 18.82
N GLU A 133 -12.77 -6.29 18.54
CA GLU A 133 -13.96 -6.16 19.37
C GLU A 133 -13.51 -6.42 20.81
N SER A 134 -13.50 -5.39 21.65
CA SER A 134 -13.25 -5.55 23.07
C SER A 134 -14.32 -6.49 23.60
N ASP A 135 -13.93 -7.66 24.11
CA ASP A 135 -14.79 -8.63 24.77
C ASP A 135 -15.78 -7.90 25.69
N SER A 136 -17.00 -7.74 25.21
CA SER A 136 -18.10 -7.19 25.96
C SER A 136 -18.67 -8.32 26.83
N GLY A 137 -18.02 -8.51 27.98
CA GLY A 137 -18.61 -9.15 29.14
C GLY A 137 -18.41 -10.65 29.27
N SER A 138 -17.81 -11.06 30.38
CA SER A 138 -18.59 -11.70 31.45
C SER A 138 -17.91 -11.55 32.81
#